data_AF-A0A966E828-F1
#
_entry.id   AF-A0A966E828-F1
#
_cell.length_a   1.000
_cell.length_b   1.000
_cell.length_c   1.000
_cell.angle_alpha   90.00
_cell.angle_beta   90.00
_cell.angle_gamma   90.00
#
_symmetry.space_group_name_H-M   'P 1'
#
loop_
_entity.id
_entity.type
_entity.pdbx_description
1 polymer ?
#
loop_
_entity_poly.entity_id
_entity_poly.type
_entity_poly.pdbx_seq_one_letter_code
_entity_poly.pdbx_strand_id
1 'polypeptide(L)' 'MALSNYLLQRIITVWLFWGFGPGWYGKYGAGTVEIIAIIIFAAQAAFSITWLRYFRYGPVEWL' A
#
# COMPACT_ATOMS: atom_id res chain seq x y z
N MET A 1 -8.68 -1.30 10.21
CA MET A 1 -7.35 -0.98 9.61
C MET A 1 -7.39 0.09 8.54
N ALA A 2 -8.29 1.07 8.66
CA ALA A 2 -8.37 2.14 7.68
C ALA A 2 -7.13 3.03 7.68
N LEU A 3 -6.75 3.56 8.86
CA LEU A 3 -5.57 4.43 9.00
C LEU A 3 -4.27 3.70 8.65
N SER A 4 -4.10 2.48 9.17
CA SER A 4 -2.93 1.65 8.87
C SER A 4 -2.78 1.36 7.37
N ASN A 5 -3.88 1.01 6.67
CA ASN A 5 -3.85 0.76 5.22
C ASN A 5 -3.59 2.04 4.43
N TYR A 6 -4.19 3.18 4.82
CA TYR A 6 -3.92 4.47 4.19
C TYR A 6 -2.43 4.84 4.27
N LEU A 7 -1.83 4.71 5.46
CA LEU A 7 -0.41 4.99 5.66
C LEU A 7 0.47 4.04 4.86
N LEU A 8 0.17 2.74 4.89
CA LEU A 8 0.92 1.73 4.15
C LEU A 8 0.85 1.99 2.63
N GLN A 9 -0.33 2.27 2.09
CA GLN A 9 -0.52 2.65 0.68
C GLN A 9 0.31 3.88 0.32
N ARG A 10 0.28 4.91 1.16
CA ARG A 10 1.01 6.15 0.92
C ARG A 10 2.52 5.93 0.96
N ILE A 11 3.02 5.16 1.94
CA ILE A 11 4.46 4.82 2.04
C ILE A 11 4.92 4.04 0.80
N ILE A 12 4.17 3.01 0.41
CA ILE A 12 4.51 2.18 -0.76
C ILE A 12 4.52 3.02 -2.03
N THR A 13 3.46 3.80 -2.27
CA THR A 13 3.35 4.60 -3.51
C THR A 13 4.37 5.73 -3.58
N VAL A 14 4.65 6.42 -2.46
CA VAL A 14 5.74 7.40 -2.41
C VAL A 14 7.07 6.72 -2.66
N TRP A 15 7.37 5.60 -2.00
CA TRP A 15 8.65 4.91 -2.20
C TRP A 15 8.84 4.44 -3.64
N LEU A 16 7.81 3.88 -4.28
CA LEU A 16 7.89 3.38 -5.66
C LEU A 16 8.05 4.51 -6.69
N PHE A 17 7.23 5.56 -6.59
CA PHE A 17 7.12 6.56 -7.65
C PHE A 17 7.99 7.79 -7.39
N TRP A 18 8.19 8.21 -6.14
CA TRP A 18 9.05 9.35 -5.83
C TRP A 18 10.53 8.98 -5.78
N GLY A 19 11.40 10.00 -5.78
CA GLY A 19 12.86 9.86 -5.82
C GLY A 19 13.52 9.22 -4.60
N PHE A 20 12.75 8.75 -3.61
CA PHE A 20 13.25 8.01 -2.45
C PHE A 20 13.49 6.52 -2.73
N GLY A 21 12.88 5.97 -3.78
CA GLY A 21 13.08 4.59 -4.19
C GLY A 21 13.35 4.47 -5.70
N PRO A 22 12.72 3.54 -6.42
CA PRO A 22 12.98 3.32 -7.85
C PRO A 22 12.71 4.52 -8.77
N GLY A 23 11.96 5.52 -8.29
CA GLY A 23 11.64 6.73 -9.04
C GLY A 23 10.86 6.42 -10.31
N TRP A 24 9.79 5.64 -10.20
CA TRP A 24 8.98 5.17 -11.33
C TRP A 24 8.03 6.22 -11.93
N TYR A 25 7.99 7.41 -11.35
CA TYR A 25 7.17 8.50 -11.87
C TYR A 25 7.48 8.78 -13.34
N GLY A 26 6.44 8.72 -14.19
CA GLY A 26 6.55 8.94 -15.63
C GLY A 26 7.31 7.87 -16.43
N LYS A 27 7.79 6.79 -15.79
CA LYS A 27 8.56 5.72 -16.48
C LYS A 27 7.69 4.63 -17.08
N TYR A 28 6.49 4.43 -16.56
CA TYR A 28 5.54 3.40 -17.00
C TYR A 28 4.23 4.02 -17.47
N GLY A 29 3.58 3.37 -18.45
CA GLY A 29 2.26 3.75 -18.92
C GLY A 29 1.15 3.44 -17.91
N ALA A 30 -0.02 4.06 -18.08
CA ALA A 30 -1.15 3.94 -17.16
C ALA A 30 -1.56 2.49 -16.88
N GLY A 31 -1.60 1.62 -17.89
CA GLY A 31 -1.98 0.21 -17.71
C GLY A 31 -1.01 -0.57 -16.80
N THR A 32 0.30 -0.34 -16.93
CA THR A 32 1.29 -0.96 -16.03
C THR A 32 1.14 -0.45 -14.61
N VAL A 33 0.92 0.87 -14.44
CA VAL A 33 0.69 1.48 -13.13
C VAL A 33 -0.58 0.94 -12.46
N GLU A 34 -1.64 0.71 -13.23
CA GLU A 34 -2.89 0.14 -12.75
C GLU A 34 -2.71 -1.31 -12.26
N ILE A 35 -1.98 -2.14 -13.01
CA ILE A 35 -1.65 -3.51 -12.57
C ILE A 35 -0.85 -3.47 -11.26
N ILE A 36 0.14 -2.58 -11.14
CA ILE A 36 0.90 -2.39 -9.91
C ILE A 36 -0.03 -2.01 -8.75
N ALA A 37 -0.98 -1.10 -8.98
CA ALA A 37 -1.95 -0.68 -7.96
C ALA A 37 -2.83 -1.85 -7.50
N ILE A 38 -3.30 -2.69 -8.41
CA ILE A 38 -4.09 -3.90 -8.08
C ILE A 38 -3.28 -4.87 -7.24
N ILE A 39 -2.00 -5.10 -7.59
CA ILE A 39 -1.10 -5.97 -6.83
C ILE A 39 -0.90 -5.45 -5.40
N ILE A 40 -0.64 -4.14 -5.25
CA ILE A 40 -0.48 -3.51 -3.94
C ILE A 40 -1.76 -3.63 -3.11
N PHE A 41 -2.92 -3.36 -3.71
CA PHE A 41 -4.21 -3.49 -3.05
C PHE A 41 -4.48 -4.93 -2.58
N ALA A 42 -4.25 -5.93 -3.44
CA ALA A 42 -4.45 -7.32 -3.08
C ALA A 42 -3.54 -7.76 -1.92
N ALA A 43 -2.28 -7.33 -1.94
CA ALA A 43 -1.33 -7.58 -0.86
C ALA A 43 -1.78 -6.92 0.45
N GLN A 44 -2.24 -5.66 0.41
CA GLN A 44 -2.78 -4.97 1.58
C GLN A 44 -4.06 -5.61 2.11
N ALA A 45 -4.96 -6.06 1.24
CA ALA A 45 -6.17 -6.76 1.64
C ALA A 45 -5.84 -8.08 2.33
N ALA A 46 -4.92 -8.88 1.77
CA ALA A 46 -4.47 -10.14 2.37
C ALA A 46 -3.78 -9.92 3.73
N PHE A 47 -2.88 -8.95 3.81
CA PHE A 47 -2.29 -8.52 5.09
C PHE A 47 -3.38 -8.10 6.06
N SER A 48 -4.36 -7.33 5.58
CA SER A 48 -5.40 -6.75 6.42
C SER A 48 -6.32 -7.82 7.01
N ILE A 49 -6.72 -8.79 6.20
CA ILE A 49 -7.53 -9.93 6.65
C ILE A 49 -6.73 -10.76 7.65
N THR A 50 -5.46 -11.03 7.36
CA THR A 50 -4.62 -11.87 8.23
C THR A 50 -4.41 -11.21 9.58
N TRP A 51 -4.09 -9.92 9.63
CA TRP A 51 -3.88 -9.20 10.87
C TRP A 51 -5.16 -9.13 11.72
N LEU A 52 -6.31 -8.84 11.12
CA LEU A 52 -7.59 -8.75 11.85
C LEU A 52 -8.09 -10.09 12.39
N ARG A 53 -7.51 -11.22 11.95
CA ARG A 53 -7.77 -12.53 12.59
C ARG A 53 -7.13 -12.65 13.97
N TYR A 54 -6.01 -11.96 14.20
CA TYR A 54 -5.25 -12.04 15.45
C TYR A 54 -5.42 -10.80 16.33
N PHE A 55 -5.66 -9.62 15.73
CA PHE A 55 -5.74 -8.34 16.42
C PHE A 55 -7.03 -7.60 16.10
N ARG A 56 -7.61 -6.93 17.09
CA ARG A 56 -8.91 -6.26 16.96
C ARG A 56 -8.83 -4.89 16.27
N TYR A 57 -7.65 -4.27 16.28
CA TYR A 57 -7.36 -3.00 15.62
C TYR A 57 -6.04 -3.11 14.86
N GLY A 58 -5.85 -2.25 13.86
CA GLY A 58 -4.59 -2.14 13.14
C GLY A 58 -3.51 -1.42 13.94
N PRO A 59 -2.25 -1.57 13.50
CA PRO A 59 -1.07 -1.15 14.21
C PRO A 59 -0.92 0.37 14.39
N VAL A 60 -1.77 1.19 13.77
CA VAL A 60 -1.71 2.65 13.93
C VAL A 60 -3.07 3.22 14.33
N GLU A 61 -4.10 2.39 14.53
CA GLU A 61 -5.45 2.87 14.86
C GLU A 61 -5.61 3.44 16.27
N TRP A 62 -4.59 3.35 17.11
CA TRP A 62 -4.58 3.91 18.46
C TRP A 62 -4.01 5.34 18.53
N LEU A 63 -3.54 5.88 17.40
CA LEU A 63 -3.09 7.27 17.28
C LEU A 63 -4.29 8.20 17.03
#